data_AF-A0A4S1CHF7-F1
#
_entry.id   AF-A0A4S1CHF7-F1
#
_cell.length_a   1.000
_cell.length_b   1.000
_cell.length_c   1.000
_cell.angle_alpha   90.00
_cell.angle_beta   90.00
_cell.angle_gamma   90.00
#
_symmetry.space_group_name_H-M   'P 1'
#
loop_
_entity.id
_entity.type
_entity.pdbx_description
1 polymer ?
#
loop_
_entity_poly.entity_id
_entity_poly.type
_entity_poly.pdbx_seq_one_letter_code
_entity_poly.pdbx_strand_id
1 'polypeptide(L)'
;MLFWKQPDFAQLLRELGGFTRRDVTQGLKLARYRKAAHSLLKKDPVSAHALLGMVACLEHNIEAMTAEYAQAIELSPSHLGLMYYAFSLETSCMWNESAKYTLLALDRAPKDQKLLNAAIGIAPLTGRFSLLKKLLSQWQESHEGVHHPRQGDFEKLTAILAAQGLAEQDLKVILAAIGTAFSETDVILSSYRYELVTGKASSFIHYRFVLPDSLVATYYEDLIAERLATVACHPRIFDVFSFSVENGTIYELYDYMERELAGSADNIKVPDPDKMKLIEELVRGVEV
;
A
#
# COMPACT_ATOMS: atom_id res chain seq x y z
N MET A 1 -5.38 -3.50 44.03
CA MET A 1 -4.62 -2.69 43.05
C MET A 1 -4.23 -3.59 41.89
N LEU A 2 -4.90 -3.49 40.74
CA LEU A 2 -4.40 -4.15 39.53
C LEU A 2 -3.13 -3.42 39.09
N PHE A 3 -1.99 -4.10 39.11
CA PHE A 3 -0.77 -3.63 38.49
C PHE A 3 -0.99 -3.60 36.98
N TRP A 4 -1.35 -2.43 36.43
CA TRP A 4 -1.24 -2.18 35.00
C TRP A 4 0.23 -2.19 34.64
N LYS A 5 0.73 -3.31 34.11
CA LYS A 5 2.05 -3.35 33.46
C LYS A 5 1.94 -2.43 32.24
N GLN A 6 2.74 -1.35 32.20
CA GLN A 6 2.75 -0.46 31.03
C GLN A 6 3.00 -1.33 29.79
N PRO A 7 2.11 -1.31 28.78
CA PRO A 7 2.32 -2.09 27.57
C PRO A 7 3.59 -1.59 26.88
N ASP A 8 4.37 -2.53 26.37
CA ASP A 8 5.60 -2.24 25.61
C ASP A 8 5.25 -1.52 24.29
N PHE A 9 6.12 -0.62 23.84
CA PHE A 9 5.90 0.16 22.61
C PHE A 9 5.63 -0.74 21.41
N ALA A 10 6.37 -1.85 21.27
CA ALA A 10 6.16 -2.81 20.19
C ALA A 10 4.79 -3.50 20.23
N GLN A 11 4.21 -3.68 21.42
CA GLN A 11 2.86 -4.20 21.56
C GLN A 11 1.83 -3.16 21.08
N LEU A 12 1.95 -1.92 21.55
CA LEU A 12 1.04 -0.82 21.16
C LEU A 12 1.07 -0.58 19.64
N LEU A 13 2.26 -0.61 19.05
CA LEU A 13 2.48 -0.47 17.61
C LEU A 13 1.74 -1.56 16.83
N ARG A 14 1.87 -2.82 17.25
CA ARG A 14 1.20 -3.95 16.61
C ARG A 14 -0.32 -3.86 16.70
N GLU A 15 -0.83 -3.43 17.85
CA GLU A 15 -2.27 -3.24 18.03
C GLU A 15 -2.80 -2.10 17.15
N LEU A 16 -2.08 -0.98 17.03
CA LEU A 16 -2.46 0.13 16.14
C LEU A 16 -2.36 -0.26 14.67
N GLY A 17 -1.38 -1.07 14.27
CA GLY A 17 -1.22 -1.53 12.89
C GLY A 17 -2.39 -2.37 12.38
N GLY A 18 -3.24 -2.89 13.27
CA GLY A 18 -4.47 -3.61 12.91
C GLY A 18 -5.71 -2.72 12.80
N PHE A 19 -5.60 -1.41 13.04
CA PHE A 19 -6.74 -0.51 13.01
C PHE A 19 -6.96 0.07 11.63
N THR A 20 -8.23 0.17 11.21
CA THR A 20 -8.62 0.99 10.07
C THR A 20 -8.97 2.42 10.52
N ARG A 21 -8.92 3.42 9.62
CA ARG A 21 -9.40 4.78 9.92
C ARG A 21 -10.87 4.78 10.37
N ARG A 22 -11.68 3.87 9.85
CA ARG A 22 -13.09 3.68 10.27
C ARG A 22 -13.23 3.05 11.66
N ASP A 23 -12.31 2.20 12.11
CA ASP A 23 -12.27 1.76 13.52
C ASP A 23 -12.06 2.94 14.48
N VAL A 24 -11.44 3.99 13.96
CA VAL A 24 -10.91 5.13 14.69
C VAL A 24 -11.85 6.34 14.67
N THR A 25 -12.81 6.41 13.75
CA THR A 25 -13.81 7.51 13.68
C THR A 25 -14.64 7.69 14.96
N GLN A 26 -14.60 6.74 15.89
CA GLN A 26 -15.19 6.91 17.23
C GLN A 26 -14.27 7.54 18.28
N GLY A 27 -13.00 7.86 17.99
CA GLY A 27 -12.02 8.58 18.85
C GLY A 27 -11.61 7.89 20.17
N LEU A 28 -12.55 7.20 20.82
CA LEU A 28 -12.45 6.45 22.06
C LEU A 28 -11.40 5.35 21.97
N LYS A 29 -11.26 4.68 20.81
CA LYS A 29 -10.25 3.63 20.62
C LYS A 29 -8.82 4.19 20.64
N LEU A 30 -8.60 5.42 20.18
CA LEU A 30 -7.26 6.04 20.15
C LEU A 30 -6.87 6.73 21.45
N ALA A 31 -7.84 7.13 22.28
CA ALA A 31 -7.59 7.80 23.56
C ALA A 31 -6.62 7.00 24.46
N ARG A 32 -6.71 5.66 24.47
CA ARG A 32 -5.79 4.80 25.23
C ARG A 32 -4.35 4.90 24.74
N TYR A 33 -4.14 5.00 23.43
CA TYR A 33 -2.81 5.08 22.82
C TYR A 33 -2.20 6.46 22.99
N ARG A 34 -3.02 7.52 22.86
CA ARG A 34 -2.58 8.88 23.24
C ARG A 34 -2.12 8.90 24.69
N LYS A 35 -2.93 8.37 25.63
CA LYS A 35 -2.55 8.31 27.05
C LYS A 35 -1.26 7.51 27.27
N ALA A 36 -1.11 6.37 26.59
CA ALA A 36 0.11 5.56 26.65
C ALA A 36 1.33 6.35 26.15
N ALA A 37 1.22 7.00 24.98
CA ALA A 37 2.29 7.83 24.41
C ALA A 37 2.70 8.97 25.35
N HIS A 38 1.75 9.70 25.92
CA HIS A 38 2.05 10.76 26.88
C HIS A 38 2.77 10.24 28.13
N SER A 39 2.47 9.01 28.57
CA SER A 39 3.18 8.36 29.68
C SER A 39 4.61 7.94 29.32
N LEU A 40 4.90 7.75 28.03
CA LEU A 40 6.23 7.43 27.50
C LEU A 40 7.10 8.68 27.33
N LEU A 41 6.54 9.88 27.11
CA LEU A 41 7.31 11.11 26.80
C LEU A 41 8.51 11.36 27.71
N LYS A 42 8.40 11.09 29.02
CA LYS A 42 9.50 11.32 29.97
C LYS A 42 10.56 10.22 29.97
N LYS A 43 10.20 8.99 29.60
CA LYS A 43 11.06 7.80 29.70
C LYS A 43 11.68 7.43 28.35
N ASP A 44 10.88 7.54 27.30
CA ASP A 44 11.22 7.21 25.92
C ASP A 44 10.46 8.19 24.98
N PRO A 45 10.98 9.42 24.83
CA PRO A 45 10.34 10.44 24.00
C PRO A 45 10.29 10.04 22.52
N VAL A 46 11.27 9.28 22.02
CA VAL A 46 11.31 8.81 20.63
C VAL A 46 10.10 7.91 20.34
N SER A 47 9.89 6.88 21.17
CA SER A 47 8.75 5.98 21.02
C SER A 47 7.41 6.68 21.28
N ALA A 48 7.38 7.67 22.19
CA ALA A 48 6.19 8.47 22.44
C ALA A 48 5.77 9.26 21.20
N HIS A 49 6.68 10.01 20.59
CA HIS A 49 6.42 10.79 19.38
C HIS A 49 6.07 9.88 18.19
N ALA A 50 6.76 8.74 18.02
CA ALA A 50 6.39 7.78 16.99
C ALA A 50 4.95 7.23 17.17
N LEU A 51 4.54 6.98 18.43
CA LEU A 51 3.19 6.51 18.74
C LEU A 51 2.12 7.60 18.50
N LEU A 52 2.43 8.85 18.86
CA LEU A 52 1.56 10.00 18.55
C LEU A 52 1.43 10.22 17.04
N GLY A 53 2.51 10.05 16.27
CA GLY A 53 2.50 10.12 14.81
C GLY A 53 1.58 9.08 14.18
N MET A 54 1.61 7.82 14.65
CA MET A 54 0.68 6.79 14.18
C MET A 54 -0.78 7.09 14.52
N VAL A 55 -1.02 7.57 15.75
CA VAL A 55 -2.36 8.00 16.17
C VAL A 55 -2.88 9.10 15.23
N ALA A 56 -2.05 10.11 14.95
CA ALA A 56 -2.42 11.19 14.03
C ALA A 56 -2.66 10.68 12.59
N CYS A 57 -1.86 9.73 12.11
CA CYS A 57 -2.07 9.06 10.81
C CYS A 57 -3.45 8.39 10.72
N LEU A 58 -3.84 7.68 11.78
CA LEU A 58 -5.14 7.02 11.88
C LEU A 58 -6.31 8.00 12.07
N GLU A 59 -6.04 9.21 12.57
CA GLU A 59 -7.00 10.32 12.62
C GLU A 59 -7.05 11.11 11.31
N HIS A 60 -6.24 10.71 10.31
CA HIS A 60 -6.05 11.44 9.07
C HIS A 60 -5.55 12.89 9.28
N ASN A 61 -4.88 13.16 10.41
CA ASN A 61 -4.24 14.44 10.68
C ASN A 61 -2.78 14.42 10.17
N ILE A 62 -2.62 14.70 8.88
CA ILE A 62 -1.31 14.64 8.19
C ILE A 62 -0.30 15.61 8.79
N GLU A 63 -0.72 16.83 9.16
CA GLU A 63 0.14 17.83 9.75
C GLU A 63 0.71 17.36 11.10
N ALA A 64 -0.16 16.88 12.00
CA ALA A 64 0.27 16.35 13.28
C ALA A 64 1.12 15.08 13.12
N MET A 65 0.76 14.17 12.20
CA MET A 65 1.57 12.99 11.88
C MET A 65 2.99 13.39 11.50
N THR A 66 3.15 14.33 10.56
CA THR A 66 4.46 14.81 10.11
C THR A 66 5.24 15.48 11.23
N ALA A 67 4.59 16.32 12.04
CA ALA A 67 5.24 17.00 13.16
C ALA A 67 5.78 16.03 14.21
N GLU A 68 4.97 15.04 14.61
CA GLU A 68 5.33 14.04 15.61
C GLU A 68 6.47 13.14 15.13
N TYR A 69 6.42 12.67 13.87
CA TYR A 69 7.53 11.90 13.32
C TYR A 69 8.80 12.72 13.13
N ALA A 70 8.70 14.01 12.78
CA ALA A 70 9.86 14.89 12.70
C ALA A 70 10.56 14.99 14.07
N GLN A 71 9.80 15.17 15.16
CA GLN A 71 10.34 15.17 16.52
C GLN A 71 10.99 13.83 16.88
N ALA A 72 10.34 12.70 16.59
CA ALA A 72 10.92 11.38 16.84
C ALA A 72 12.26 11.17 16.10
N ILE A 73 12.34 11.58 14.84
CA ILE A 73 13.52 11.46 13.98
C ILE A 73 14.64 12.42 14.43
N GLU A 74 14.29 13.64 14.86
CA GLU A 74 15.25 14.61 15.40
C GLU A 74 15.90 14.10 16.68
N LEU A 75 15.10 13.52 17.58
CA LEU A 75 15.58 12.91 18.83
C LEU A 75 16.46 11.68 18.58
N SER A 76 16.11 10.86 17.60
CA SER A 76 16.90 9.68 17.21
C SER A 76 16.66 9.32 15.75
N PRO A 77 17.60 9.61 14.84
CA PRO A 77 17.46 9.31 13.42
C PRO A 77 17.77 7.83 13.14
N SER A 78 17.02 6.91 13.75
CA SER A 78 17.18 5.47 13.57
C SER A 78 16.43 4.97 12.33
N HIS A 79 16.88 3.85 11.75
CA HIS A 79 16.16 3.22 10.63
C HIS A 79 14.72 2.83 11.00
N LEU A 80 14.47 2.42 12.26
CA LEU A 80 13.12 2.11 12.74
C LEU A 80 12.20 3.33 12.78
N GLY A 81 12.69 4.46 13.30
CA GLY A 81 11.92 5.72 13.33
C GLY A 81 11.55 6.19 11.93
N LEU A 82 12.50 6.12 11.00
CA LEU A 82 12.28 6.41 9.58
C LEU A 82 11.23 5.47 8.96
N MET A 83 11.30 4.17 9.27
CA MET A 83 10.31 3.20 8.78
C MET A 83 8.92 3.42 9.34
N TYR A 84 8.78 3.71 10.64
CA TYR A 84 7.46 4.00 11.21
C TYR A 84 6.81 5.20 10.52
N TYR A 85 7.61 6.22 10.19
CA TYR A 85 7.10 7.35 9.42
C TYR A 85 6.71 6.93 7.99
N ALA A 86 7.58 6.18 7.31
CA ALA A 86 7.32 5.67 5.96
C ALA A 86 6.03 4.85 5.87
N PHE A 87 5.75 3.99 6.86
CA PHE A 87 4.51 3.21 6.94
C PHE A 87 3.27 4.10 7.13
N SER A 88 3.35 5.12 7.98
CA SER A 88 2.23 6.07 8.18
C SER A 88 1.96 6.93 6.92
N LEU A 89 3.02 7.30 6.20
CA LEU A 89 2.91 7.97 4.90
C LEU A 89 2.28 7.05 3.85
N GLU A 90 2.69 5.79 3.79
CA GLU A 90 2.11 4.78 2.90
C GLU A 90 0.63 4.54 3.20
N THR A 91 0.29 4.41 4.49
CA THR A 91 -1.10 4.29 4.99
C THR A 91 -1.94 5.49 4.56
N SER A 92 -1.32 6.66 4.45
CA SER A 92 -1.95 7.90 3.98
C SER A 92 -1.84 8.12 2.47
N CYS A 93 -1.42 7.11 1.72
CA CYS A 93 -1.21 7.14 0.27
C CYS A 93 -0.20 8.20 -0.24
N MET A 94 0.66 8.70 0.65
CA MET A 94 1.76 9.62 0.33
C MET A 94 3.00 8.83 -0.12
N TRP A 95 2.88 8.11 -1.24
CA TRP A 95 3.85 7.09 -1.64
C TRP A 95 5.24 7.62 -2.00
N ASN A 96 5.34 8.84 -2.55
CA ASN A 96 6.65 9.45 -2.87
C ASN A 96 7.44 9.76 -1.60
N GLU A 97 6.79 10.34 -0.59
CA GLU A 97 7.34 10.62 0.72
C GLU A 97 7.65 9.33 1.46
N SER A 98 6.75 8.35 1.42
CA SER A 98 6.99 7.02 1.97
C SER A 98 8.27 6.40 1.40
N ALA A 99 8.38 6.33 0.06
CA ALA A 99 9.57 5.81 -0.61
C ALA A 99 10.86 6.55 -0.21
N LYS A 100 10.81 7.88 -0.05
CA LYS A 100 11.94 8.66 0.45
C LYS A 100 12.39 8.17 1.83
N TYR A 101 11.48 8.04 2.79
CA TYR A 101 11.84 7.62 4.15
C TYR A 101 12.19 6.14 4.25
N THR A 102 11.59 5.26 3.43
CA THR A 102 12.01 3.86 3.29
C THR A 102 13.44 3.74 2.79
N LEU A 103 13.82 4.51 1.77
CA LEU A 103 15.20 4.51 1.25
C LEU A 103 16.18 5.07 2.26
N LEU A 104 15.81 6.13 3.01
CA LEU A 104 16.64 6.64 4.11
C LEU A 104 16.82 5.59 5.20
N ALA A 105 15.77 4.84 5.56
CA ALA A 105 15.89 3.75 6.52
C ALA A 105 16.82 2.65 6.01
N LEU A 106 16.68 2.24 4.74
CA LEU A 106 17.54 1.25 4.11
C LEU A 106 19.01 1.71 4.06
N ASP A 107 19.27 2.98 3.76
CA ASP A 107 20.64 3.55 3.77
C ASP A 107 21.30 3.43 5.15
N ARG A 108 20.52 3.59 6.23
CA ARG A 108 21.01 3.40 7.60
C ARG A 108 21.24 1.94 8.00
N ALA A 109 20.60 0.99 7.32
CA ALA A 109 20.72 -0.43 7.58
C ALA A 109 20.67 -1.24 6.27
N PRO A 110 21.70 -1.14 5.40
CA PRO A 110 21.64 -1.62 4.01
C PRO A 110 21.62 -3.14 3.87
N LYS A 111 21.89 -3.87 4.95
CA LYS A 111 21.83 -5.34 5.02
C LYS A 111 20.51 -5.84 5.60
N ASP A 112 19.61 -4.95 6.03
CA ASP A 112 18.31 -5.36 6.55
C ASP A 112 17.38 -5.74 5.39
N GLN A 113 17.12 -7.03 5.26
CA GLN A 113 16.28 -7.59 4.20
C GLN A 113 14.83 -7.09 4.29
N LYS A 114 14.32 -6.75 5.48
CA LYS A 114 12.95 -6.23 5.62
C LYS A 114 12.84 -4.83 5.03
N LEU A 115 13.86 -4.00 5.24
CA LEU A 115 13.93 -2.66 4.66
C LEU A 115 14.07 -2.72 3.14
N LEU A 116 14.88 -3.65 2.64
CA LEU A 116 15.03 -3.87 1.21
C LEU A 116 13.72 -4.33 0.56
N ASN A 117 13.01 -5.28 1.19
CA ASN A 117 11.69 -5.72 0.73
C ASN A 117 10.65 -4.59 0.77
N ALA A 118 10.66 -3.74 1.80
CA ALA A 118 9.79 -2.57 1.87
C ALA A 118 10.09 -1.57 0.72
N ALA A 119 11.36 -1.31 0.43
CA ALA A 119 11.77 -0.46 -0.69
C ALA A 119 11.34 -1.02 -2.05
N ILE A 120 11.46 -2.34 -2.23
CA ILE A 120 10.96 -3.07 -3.42
C ILE A 120 9.44 -2.96 -3.54
N GLY A 121 8.72 -3.01 -2.41
CA GLY A 121 7.26 -2.90 -2.35
C GLY A 121 6.75 -1.53 -2.79
N ILE A 122 7.36 -0.45 -2.31
CA ILE A 122 6.90 0.93 -2.56
C ILE A 122 7.37 1.50 -3.90
N ALA A 123 8.51 1.05 -4.45
CA ALA A 123 9.05 1.61 -5.69
C ALA A 123 8.05 1.63 -6.88
N PRO A 124 7.30 0.55 -7.17
CA PRO A 124 6.29 0.53 -8.23
C PRO A 124 5.15 1.54 -8.02
N LEU A 125 4.74 1.83 -6.78
CA LEU A 125 3.71 2.82 -6.49
C LEU A 125 4.16 4.26 -6.76
N THR A 126 5.46 4.49 -6.86
CA THR A 126 6.00 5.80 -7.22
C THR A 126 6.33 5.92 -8.71
N GLY A 127 6.02 4.89 -9.51
CA GLY A 127 6.40 4.80 -10.91
C GLY A 127 7.90 4.67 -11.14
N ARG A 128 8.71 4.37 -10.10
CA ARG A 128 10.18 4.35 -10.18
C ARG A 128 10.71 2.95 -10.47
N PHE A 129 10.45 2.41 -11.66
CA PHE A 129 10.88 1.05 -12.01
C PHE A 129 12.40 0.92 -12.19
N SER A 130 13.12 1.98 -12.58
CA SER A 130 14.58 2.00 -12.56
C SER A 130 15.14 1.84 -11.13
N LEU A 131 14.46 2.38 -10.12
CA LEU A 131 14.78 2.12 -8.71
C LEU A 131 14.47 0.67 -8.34
N LEU A 132 13.30 0.14 -8.73
CA LEU A 132 12.95 -1.27 -8.52
C LEU A 132 14.03 -2.20 -9.05
N LYS A 133 14.51 -2.00 -10.28
CA LYS A 133 15.60 -2.80 -10.86
C LYS A 133 16.84 -2.83 -9.99
N LYS A 134 17.29 -1.67 -9.50
CA LYS A 134 18.47 -1.58 -8.61
C LYS A 134 18.26 -2.34 -7.31
N LEU A 135 17.08 -2.19 -6.70
CA LEU A 135 16.73 -2.87 -5.44
C LEU A 135 16.61 -4.39 -5.63
N LEU A 136 16.06 -4.85 -6.75
CA LEU A 136 15.99 -6.27 -7.09
C LEU A 136 17.38 -6.88 -7.32
N SER A 137 18.30 -6.16 -7.95
CA SER A 137 19.71 -6.59 -8.06
C SER A 137 20.36 -6.72 -6.69
N GLN A 138 20.20 -5.73 -5.80
CA GLN A 138 20.69 -5.81 -4.42
C GLN A 138 20.08 -6.99 -3.66
N TRP A 139 18.79 -7.25 -3.87
CA TRP A 139 18.09 -8.38 -3.26
C TRP A 139 18.64 -9.71 -3.73
N GLN A 140 18.87 -9.85 -5.04
CA GLN A 140 19.44 -11.06 -5.63
C GLN A 140 20.85 -11.33 -5.10
N GLU A 141 21.68 -10.30 -4.95
CA GLU A 141 23.01 -10.41 -4.33
C GLU A 141 22.92 -10.93 -2.88
N SER A 142 21.93 -10.49 -2.10
CA SER A 142 21.73 -10.93 -0.72
C SER A 142 21.10 -12.33 -0.58
N HIS A 143 20.64 -12.93 -1.67
CA HIS A 143 19.98 -14.26 -1.71
C HIS A 143 20.72 -15.23 -2.64
N GLU A 144 22.05 -15.14 -2.72
CA GLU A 144 22.89 -16.10 -3.45
C GLU A 144 22.49 -16.30 -4.92
N GLY A 145 21.98 -15.25 -5.56
CA GLY A 145 21.58 -15.29 -6.96
C GLY A 145 20.15 -15.77 -7.22
N VAL A 146 19.37 -16.12 -6.18
CA VAL A 146 17.94 -16.44 -6.32
C VAL A 146 17.20 -15.27 -6.97
N HIS A 147 16.35 -15.58 -7.95
CA HIS A 147 15.54 -14.57 -8.61
C HIS A 147 14.31 -14.20 -7.78
N HIS A 148 14.10 -12.91 -7.59
CA HIS A 148 12.87 -12.40 -7.01
C HIS A 148 11.69 -12.62 -7.99
N PRO A 149 10.44 -12.87 -7.54
CA PRO A 149 9.29 -13.07 -8.43
C PRO A 149 9.03 -11.91 -9.41
N ARG A 150 9.44 -10.69 -9.03
CA ARG A 150 9.36 -9.46 -9.85
C ARG A 150 10.60 -9.21 -10.73
N GLN A 151 11.52 -10.17 -10.80
CA GLN A 151 12.70 -10.05 -11.66
C GLN A 151 12.26 -9.95 -13.13
N GLY A 152 12.80 -8.97 -13.85
CA GLY A 152 12.45 -8.74 -15.27
C GLY A 152 11.26 -7.79 -15.48
N ASP A 153 10.57 -7.37 -14.41
CA ASP A 153 9.45 -6.42 -14.53
C ASP A 153 9.90 -5.08 -15.13
N PHE A 154 11.11 -4.61 -14.79
CA PHE A 154 11.67 -3.39 -15.35
C PHE A 154 11.82 -3.47 -16.87
N GLU A 155 12.39 -4.55 -17.39
CA GLU A 155 12.61 -4.76 -18.82
C GLU A 155 11.28 -4.83 -19.56
N LYS A 156 10.31 -5.58 -19.04
CA LYS A 156 8.95 -5.70 -19.60
C LYS A 156 8.25 -4.34 -19.64
N LEU A 157 8.24 -3.61 -18.52
CA LEU A 157 7.62 -2.30 -18.42
C LEU A 157 8.28 -1.28 -19.34
N THR A 158 9.61 -1.28 -19.42
CA THR A 158 10.34 -0.40 -20.34
C THR A 158 9.98 -0.68 -21.79
N ALA A 159 9.82 -1.97 -22.17
CA ALA A 159 9.37 -2.33 -23.51
C ALA A 159 7.93 -1.87 -23.79
N ILE A 160 7.02 -2.02 -22.82
CA ILE A 160 5.63 -1.53 -22.90
C ILE A 160 5.59 -0.01 -23.13
N LEU A 161 6.31 0.76 -22.30
CA LEU A 161 6.37 2.21 -22.40
C LEU A 161 6.99 2.66 -23.74
N ALA A 162 8.14 2.08 -24.11
CA ALA A 162 8.85 2.43 -25.33
C ALA A 162 8.02 2.18 -26.60
N ALA A 163 7.20 1.13 -26.62
CA ALA A 163 6.31 0.83 -27.74
C ALA A 163 5.28 1.95 -28.02
N GLN A 164 4.96 2.77 -27.02
CA GLN A 164 4.06 3.92 -27.17
C GLN A 164 4.80 5.28 -27.13
N GLY A 165 6.14 5.28 -27.12
CA GLY A 165 6.95 6.50 -27.02
C GLY A 165 6.91 7.15 -25.64
N LEU A 166 6.58 6.38 -24.60
CA LEU A 166 6.49 6.82 -23.22
C LEU A 166 7.81 6.57 -22.47
N ALA A 167 8.01 7.34 -21.41
CA ALA A 167 9.09 7.17 -20.45
C ALA A 167 8.56 6.85 -19.06
N GLU A 168 9.44 6.38 -18.18
CA GLU A 168 9.12 6.14 -16.77
C GLU A 168 8.52 7.39 -16.10
N GLN A 169 8.96 8.58 -16.49
CA GLN A 169 8.46 9.85 -15.95
C GLN A 169 6.96 10.05 -16.18
N ASP A 170 6.42 9.57 -17.31
CA ASP A 170 4.98 9.68 -17.61
C ASP A 170 4.15 8.86 -16.60
N LEU A 171 4.63 7.67 -16.25
CA LEU A 171 3.99 6.82 -15.24
C LEU A 171 4.07 7.44 -13.83
N LYS A 172 5.17 8.11 -13.48
CA LYS A 172 5.32 8.79 -12.17
C LYS A 172 4.25 9.86 -11.98
N VAL A 173 3.93 10.60 -13.03
CA VAL A 173 2.92 11.67 -12.99
C VAL A 173 1.54 11.08 -12.69
N ILE A 174 1.17 9.98 -13.37
CA ILE A 174 -0.10 9.29 -13.15
C ILE A 174 -0.20 8.71 -11.74
N LEU A 175 0.82 8.01 -11.27
CA LEU A 175 0.77 7.39 -9.94
C LEU A 175 0.84 8.42 -8.80
N ALA A 176 1.54 9.53 -9.00
CA ALA A 176 1.49 10.65 -8.06
C ALA A 176 0.07 11.22 -7.96
N ALA A 177 -0.62 11.39 -9.09
CA ALA A 177 -2.00 11.85 -9.11
C ALA A 177 -2.96 10.89 -8.39
N ILE A 178 -2.82 9.58 -8.61
CA ILE A 178 -3.62 8.56 -7.90
C ILE A 178 -3.35 8.62 -6.39
N GLY A 179 -2.08 8.69 -5.99
CA GLY A 179 -1.69 8.85 -4.59
C GLY A 179 -2.31 10.11 -3.97
N THR A 180 -2.29 11.24 -4.68
CA THR A 180 -2.94 12.48 -4.26
C THR A 180 -4.45 12.30 -4.07
N ALA A 181 -5.14 11.69 -5.04
CA ALA A 181 -6.57 11.42 -4.96
C ALA A 181 -6.93 10.64 -3.70
N PHE A 182 -6.21 9.55 -3.40
CA PHE A 182 -6.44 8.80 -2.16
C PHE A 182 -6.04 9.59 -0.90
N SER A 183 -4.94 10.33 -0.93
CA SER A 183 -4.42 11.05 0.24
C SER A 183 -5.32 12.20 0.71
N GLU A 184 -6.23 12.68 -0.13
CA GLU A 184 -7.23 13.69 0.24
C GLU A 184 -8.46 13.07 0.93
N THR A 185 -8.48 11.75 1.11
CA THR A 185 -9.56 11.00 1.77
C THR A 185 -9.05 10.29 3.03
N ASP A 186 -10.00 9.86 3.85
CA ASP A 186 -9.74 9.03 5.03
C ASP A 186 -9.60 7.53 4.71
N VAL A 187 -9.31 7.16 3.45
CA VAL A 187 -9.11 5.76 3.07
C VAL A 187 -7.84 5.18 3.70
N ILE A 188 -7.89 3.89 4.01
CA ILE A 188 -6.70 3.04 4.16
C ILE A 188 -6.89 1.87 3.21
N LEU A 189 -5.98 1.70 2.27
CA LEU A 189 -6.00 0.57 1.35
C LEU A 189 -5.70 -0.72 2.12
N SER A 190 -6.50 -1.76 1.90
CA SER A 190 -6.25 -3.10 2.44
C SER A 190 -5.05 -3.75 1.76
N SER A 191 -4.91 -3.55 0.46
CA SER A 191 -3.74 -3.93 -0.31
C SER A 191 -3.69 -3.17 -1.63
N TYR A 192 -2.56 -3.26 -2.31
CA TYR A 192 -2.39 -2.77 -3.66
C TYR A 192 -1.39 -3.66 -4.40
N ARG A 193 -1.58 -3.85 -5.70
CA ARG A 193 -0.63 -4.59 -6.56
C ARG A 193 -0.63 -4.02 -7.96
N TYR A 194 0.45 -4.27 -8.70
CA TYR A 194 0.46 -4.03 -10.13
C TYR A 194 0.72 -5.34 -10.86
N GLU A 195 0.20 -5.43 -12.07
CA GLU A 195 0.36 -6.56 -12.98
C GLU A 195 0.85 -6.04 -14.34
N LEU A 196 1.77 -6.78 -14.94
CA LEU A 196 2.22 -6.53 -16.31
C LEU A 196 1.47 -7.49 -17.23
N VAL A 197 0.41 -6.99 -17.86
CA VAL A 197 -0.44 -7.78 -18.75
C VAL A 197 0.18 -7.77 -20.13
N THR A 198 0.64 -8.94 -20.60
CA THR A 198 1.21 -9.10 -21.94
C THR A 198 0.28 -9.91 -22.83
N GLY A 199 -0.32 -9.27 -23.84
CA GLY A 199 -1.16 -9.91 -24.84
C GLY A 199 -0.57 -9.86 -26.25
N LYS A 200 -1.12 -10.66 -27.17
CA LYS A 200 -0.72 -10.66 -28.59
C LYS A 200 -0.97 -9.32 -29.29
N ALA A 201 -1.99 -8.57 -28.85
CA ALA A 201 -2.44 -7.33 -29.48
C ALA A 201 -2.02 -6.08 -28.71
N SER A 202 -1.96 -6.14 -27.37
CA SER A 202 -1.56 -5.03 -26.52
C SER A 202 -0.85 -5.55 -25.27
N SER A 203 0.04 -4.73 -24.71
CA SER A 203 0.65 -4.98 -23.41
C SER A 203 0.52 -3.71 -22.58
N PHE A 204 0.12 -3.86 -21.32
CA PHE A 204 -0.18 -2.75 -20.44
C PHE A 204 0.14 -3.09 -18.99
N ILE A 205 0.13 -2.07 -18.15
CA ILE A 205 0.38 -2.12 -16.73
C ILE A 205 -0.95 -1.84 -16.04
N HIS A 206 -1.40 -2.75 -15.19
CA HIS A 206 -2.64 -2.62 -14.45
C HIS A 206 -2.36 -2.48 -12.96
N TYR A 207 -2.85 -1.42 -12.33
CA TYR A 207 -2.76 -1.22 -10.88
C TYR A 207 -4.11 -1.55 -10.23
N ARG A 208 -4.10 -2.47 -9.27
CA ARG A 208 -5.28 -2.80 -8.47
C ARG A 208 -5.14 -2.21 -7.07
N PHE A 209 -6.14 -1.47 -6.62
CA PHE A 209 -6.23 -0.91 -5.28
C PHE A 209 -7.40 -1.54 -4.54
N VAL A 210 -7.12 -2.25 -3.44
CA VAL A 210 -8.14 -2.97 -2.69
C VAL A 210 -8.54 -2.17 -1.46
N LEU A 211 -9.83 -1.90 -1.34
CA LEU A 211 -10.46 -1.20 -0.23
C LEU A 211 -11.07 -2.19 0.77
N PRO A 212 -11.21 -1.78 2.04
CA PRO A 212 -12.12 -2.44 2.97
C PRO A 212 -13.54 -2.52 2.40
N ASP A 213 -14.25 -3.63 2.64
CA ASP A 213 -15.63 -3.87 2.15
C ASP A 213 -16.64 -2.83 2.62
N SER A 214 -16.29 -2.08 3.65
CA SER A 214 -17.13 -1.04 4.21
C SER A 214 -17.18 0.24 3.35
N LEU A 215 -16.30 0.37 2.36
CA LEU A 215 -16.19 1.53 1.46
C LEU A 215 -16.78 1.21 0.08
N VAL A 216 -17.16 2.23 -0.68
CA VAL A 216 -17.72 2.07 -2.03
C VAL A 216 -16.62 2.29 -3.06
N ALA A 217 -16.21 1.24 -3.79
CA ALA A 217 -15.10 1.32 -4.75
C ALA A 217 -15.32 2.37 -5.85
N THR A 218 -16.51 2.44 -6.43
CA THR A 218 -16.83 3.37 -7.54
C THR A 218 -16.61 4.84 -7.18
N TYR A 219 -16.85 5.23 -5.92
CA TYR A 219 -16.53 6.58 -5.45
C TYR A 219 -15.04 6.94 -5.61
N TYR A 220 -14.16 6.00 -5.31
CA TYR A 220 -12.71 6.20 -5.43
C TYR A 220 -12.25 6.12 -6.88
N GLU A 221 -12.89 5.31 -7.72
CA GLU A 221 -12.64 5.31 -9.16
C GLU A 221 -12.97 6.67 -9.79
N ASP A 222 -14.13 7.24 -9.45
CA ASP A 222 -14.54 8.57 -9.90
C ASP A 222 -13.56 9.65 -9.44
N LEU A 223 -13.14 9.58 -8.16
CA LEU A 223 -12.16 10.52 -7.59
C LEU A 223 -10.81 10.45 -8.31
N ILE A 224 -10.33 9.24 -8.62
CA ILE A 224 -9.10 9.04 -9.40
C ILE A 224 -9.29 9.57 -10.81
N ALA A 225 -10.41 9.24 -11.47
CA ALA A 225 -10.70 9.67 -12.83
C ALA A 225 -10.74 11.20 -12.94
N GLU A 226 -11.39 11.88 -11.99
CA GLU A 226 -11.43 13.34 -11.89
C GLU A 226 -10.02 13.92 -11.75
N ARG A 227 -9.19 13.34 -10.86
CA ARG A 227 -7.80 13.79 -10.70
C ARG A 227 -7.01 13.63 -11.99
N LEU A 228 -7.09 12.46 -12.62
CA LEU A 228 -6.36 12.15 -13.85
C LEU A 228 -6.79 13.04 -15.02
N ALA A 229 -8.05 13.48 -15.07
CA ALA A 229 -8.54 14.41 -16.09
C ALA A 229 -7.86 15.79 -16.01
N THR A 230 -7.34 16.19 -14.84
CA THR A 230 -6.66 17.48 -14.64
C THR A 230 -5.14 17.42 -14.81
N VAL A 231 -4.58 16.20 -14.91
CA VAL A 231 -3.15 15.98 -14.89
C VAL A 231 -2.58 16.11 -16.30
N ALA A 232 -1.62 17.02 -16.46
CA ALA A 232 -0.83 17.12 -17.69
C ALA A 232 0.04 15.86 -17.83
N CYS A 233 -0.42 14.91 -18.65
CA CYS A 233 0.27 13.66 -18.94
C CYS A 233 0.35 13.41 -20.45
N HIS A 234 1.21 12.49 -20.85
CA HIS A 234 1.33 12.10 -22.25
C HIS A 234 0.02 11.45 -22.75
N PRO A 235 -0.54 11.83 -23.92
CA PRO A 235 -1.88 11.42 -24.34
C PRO A 235 -2.04 9.91 -24.52
N ARG A 236 -0.95 9.20 -24.80
CA ARG A 236 -0.92 7.73 -24.96
C ARG A 236 -0.72 6.95 -23.66
N ILE A 237 -0.63 7.62 -22.51
CA ILE A 237 -0.36 6.91 -21.24
C ILE A 237 -1.44 5.88 -20.92
N PHE A 238 -2.69 6.17 -21.28
CA PHE A 238 -3.82 5.26 -21.09
C PHE A 238 -3.88 4.10 -22.09
N ASP A 239 -3.02 4.10 -23.12
CA ASP A 239 -2.84 2.93 -24.00
C ASP A 239 -2.06 1.81 -23.29
N VAL A 240 -1.30 2.15 -22.25
CA VAL A 240 -0.41 1.23 -21.50
C VAL A 240 -0.69 1.18 -20.01
N PHE A 241 -1.58 2.03 -19.51
CA PHE A 241 -1.87 2.15 -18.09
C PHE A 241 -3.37 1.99 -17.87
N SER A 242 -3.71 1.14 -16.92
CA SER A 242 -5.07 1.04 -16.38
C SER A 242 -5.02 0.83 -14.88
N PHE A 243 -6.14 1.07 -14.23
CA PHE A 243 -6.31 0.78 -12.81
C PHE A 243 -7.70 0.22 -12.52
N SER A 244 -7.85 -0.42 -11.37
CA SER A 244 -9.13 -0.79 -10.77
C SER A 244 -9.12 -0.43 -9.29
N VAL A 245 -10.30 -0.12 -8.75
CA VAL A 245 -10.51 -0.07 -7.30
C VAL A 245 -11.54 -1.15 -6.95
N GLU A 246 -11.21 -2.00 -5.98
CA GLU A 246 -11.99 -3.21 -5.68
C GLU A 246 -12.23 -3.32 -4.18
N ASN A 247 -13.34 -3.94 -3.78
CA ASN A 247 -13.57 -4.32 -2.39
C ASN A 247 -12.92 -5.68 -2.07
N GLY A 248 -12.42 -5.84 -0.83
CA GLY A 248 -11.70 -7.04 -0.38
C GLY A 248 -12.42 -8.37 -0.64
N THR A 249 -13.71 -8.49 -0.32
CA THR A 249 -14.48 -9.72 -0.52
C THR A 249 -14.61 -10.07 -2.01
N ILE A 250 -14.81 -9.06 -2.88
CA ILE A 250 -14.87 -9.26 -4.33
C ILE A 250 -13.51 -9.73 -4.84
N TYR A 251 -12.43 -9.14 -4.35
CA TYR A 251 -11.07 -9.53 -4.71
C TYR A 251 -10.74 -10.97 -4.28
N GLU A 252 -11.07 -11.39 -3.06
CA GLU A 252 -10.84 -12.76 -2.60
C GLU A 252 -11.59 -13.80 -3.47
N LEU A 253 -12.81 -13.45 -3.90
CA LEU A 253 -13.58 -14.29 -4.82
C LEU A 253 -12.91 -14.40 -6.19
N TYR A 254 -12.44 -13.30 -6.77
CA TYR A 254 -11.72 -13.33 -8.06
C TYR A 254 -10.41 -14.08 -7.96
N ASP A 255 -9.61 -13.85 -6.92
CA ASP A 255 -8.33 -14.53 -6.71
C ASP A 255 -8.52 -16.02 -6.41
N TYR A 256 -9.62 -16.40 -5.75
CA TYR A 256 -10.03 -17.80 -5.62
C TYR A 256 -10.43 -18.39 -6.97
N MET A 257 -11.30 -17.73 -7.73
CA MET A 257 -11.72 -18.18 -9.05
C MET A 257 -10.55 -18.31 -10.02
N GLU A 258 -9.63 -17.34 -10.07
CA GLU A 258 -8.43 -17.41 -10.90
C GLU A 258 -7.55 -18.60 -10.53
N ARG A 259 -7.31 -18.85 -9.23
CA ARG A 259 -6.52 -20.01 -8.77
C ARG A 259 -7.17 -21.34 -9.11
N GLU A 260 -8.46 -21.48 -8.84
CA GLU A 260 -9.19 -22.73 -9.10
C GLU A 260 -9.37 -22.98 -10.60
N LEU A 261 -9.74 -21.95 -11.37
CA LEU A 261 -9.97 -22.06 -12.81
C LEU A 261 -8.67 -22.23 -13.60
N ALA A 262 -7.57 -21.58 -13.19
CA ALA A 262 -6.26 -21.79 -13.80
C ALA A 262 -5.70 -23.19 -13.49
N GLY A 263 -6.03 -23.76 -12.31
CA GLY A 263 -5.68 -25.13 -11.95
C GLY A 263 -6.59 -26.21 -12.57
N SER A 264 -7.81 -25.85 -13.00
CA SER A 264 -8.82 -26.80 -13.45
C SER A 264 -9.06 -26.85 -14.95
N ALA A 265 -8.25 -26.19 -15.78
CA ALA A 265 -8.46 -26.16 -17.24
C ALA A 265 -8.55 -27.58 -17.86
N ASP A 266 -7.95 -28.59 -17.22
CA ASP A 266 -8.04 -30.00 -17.64
C ASP A 266 -9.00 -30.88 -16.79
N ASN A 267 -9.59 -30.35 -15.71
CA ASN A 267 -10.43 -31.12 -14.77
C ASN A 267 -11.57 -30.29 -14.16
N ILE A 268 -12.36 -29.59 -14.97
CA ILE A 268 -13.57 -28.90 -14.50
C ILE A 268 -14.56 -29.96 -13.98
N LYS A 269 -14.57 -30.20 -12.66
CA LYS A 269 -15.75 -30.72 -11.98
C LYS A 269 -16.70 -29.54 -11.83
N VAL A 270 -17.89 -29.69 -12.41
CA VAL A 270 -19.03 -28.78 -12.23
C VAL A 270 -19.14 -28.43 -10.74
N PRO A 271 -19.21 -27.13 -10.36
CA PRO A 271 -19.38 -26.74 -8.98
C PRO A 271 -20.60 -27.42 -8.37
N ASP A 272 -20.47 -27.86 -7.13
CA ASP A 272 -21.57 -28.49 -6.38
C ASP A 272 -22.84 -27.61 -6.48
N PRO A 273 -23.97 -28.14 -7.01
CA PRO A 273 -25.20 -27.38 -7.20
C PRO A 273 -25.68 -26.67 -5.93
N ASP A 274 -25.41 -27.25 -4.75
CA ASP A 274 -25.81 -26.68 -3.47
C ASP A 274 -24.97 -25.43 -3.11
N LYS A 275 -23.70 -25.38 -3.56
CA LYS A 275 -22.84 -24.19 -3.40
C LYS A 275 -23.23 -23.06 -4.36
N MET A 276 -23.64 -23.40 -5.58
CA MET A 276 -24.15 -22.42 -6.54
C MET A 276 -25.43 -21.76 -6.03
N LYS A 277 -26.32 -22.55 -5.43
CA LYS A 277 -27.56 -22.05 -4.83
C LYS A 277 -27.30 -21.10 -3.66
N LEU A 278 -26.30 -21.38 -2.83
CA LEU A 278 -25.88 -20.49 -1.73
C LEU A 278 -25.34 -19.15 -2.26
N ILE A 279 -24.57 -19.16 -3.35
CA ILE A 279 -24.07 -17.94 -4.00
C ILE A 279 -25.23 -17.13 -4.60
N GLU A 280 -26.18 -17.78 -5.26
CA GLU A 280 -27.37 -17.13 -5.82
C GLU A 280 -28.27 -16.53 -4.71
N GLU A 281 -28.41 -17.21 -3.57
CA GLU A 281 -29.15 -16.71 -2.41
C GLU A 281 -28.43 -15.52 -1.73
N LEU A 282 -27.09 -15.56 -1.64
CA LEU A 282 -26.28 -14.45 -1.12
C LEU A 282 -26.36 -13.22 -2.04
N VAL A 283 -26.36 -13.41 -3.35
CA VAL A 283 -26.50 -12.31 -4.33
C VAL A 283 -27.91 -11.73 -4.35
N ARG A 284 -28.96 -12.55 -4.12
CA ARG A 284 -30.35 -12.07 -4.00
C ARG A 284 -30.66 -11.37 -2.68
N GLY A 285 -29.92 -11.69 -1.61
CA GLY A 285 -30.11 -11.09 -0.28
C GLY A 285 -29.44 -9.72 -0.09
N VAL A 286 -28.62 -9.29 -1.05
CA VAL A 286 -28.06 -7.93 -1.09
C VAL A 286 -29.05 -7.06 -1.88
N GLU A 287 -30.03 -6.47 -1.20
CA GLU A 287 -30.81 -5.37 -1.76
C GLU A 287 -29.86 -4.18 -2.03
N VAL A 288 -29.85 -3.70 -3.28
CA VAL A 288 -29.19 -2.46 -3.73
C VAL A 288 -30.05 -1.26 -3.34
#